data_AF-A0A329T5S5-F1
#
_entry.id   AF-A0A329T5S5-F1
#
_cell.length_a   1.000
_cell.length_b   1.000
_cell.length_c   1.000
_cell.angle_alpha   90.00
_cell.angle_beta   90.00
_cell.angle_gamma   90.00
#
_symmetry.space_group_name_H-M   'P 1'
#
loop_
_entity.id
_entity.type
_entity.pdbx_description
1 polymer ?
#
loop_
_entity_poly.entity_id
_entity_poly.type
_entity_poly.pdbx_seq_one_letter_code
_entity_poly.pdbx_strand_id
1 'polypeptide(L)'
;MAGDVALAFRNICIHSNSVYLFAGQIEEDDIIVIELSAPYGWTGSSGFYEIAGGAIAYVHGVNTNAVCPDGFFNYHWVDGHT
;
A
#
# COMPACT_ATOMS: atom_id res chain seq x y z
N MET A 1 -17.01 2.44 -8.90
CA MET A 1 -16.85 1.64 -7.66
C MET A 1 -15.37 1.68 -7.35
N ALA A 2 -14.97 2.32 -6.25
CA ALA A 2 -13.57 2.36 -5.85
C ALA A 2 -13.19 1.02 -5.21
N GLY A 3 -12.00 0.51 -5.53
CA GLY A 3 -11.42 -0.65 -4.87
C GLY A 3 -10.59 -0.22 -3.67
N ASP A 4 -10.80 -0.88 -2.53
CA ASP A 4 -9.91 -0.82 -1.37
C ASP A 4 -8.76 -1.82 -1.59
N VAL A 5 -7.54 -1.33 -1.53
CA VAL A 5 -6.31 -2.11 -1.65
C VAL A 5 -5.43 -1.98 -0.41
N ALA A 6 -6.00 -1.83 0.80
CA ALA A 6 -5.25 -1.79 2.07
C ALA A 6 -4.21 -2.93 2.21
N LEU A 7 -4.52 -4.10 1.66
CA LEU A 7 -3.63 -5.26 1.67
C LEU A 7 -2.35 -5.08 0.83
N ALA A 8 -2.31 -4.09 -0.07
CA ALA A 8 -1.16 -3.77 -0.90
C ALA A 8 0.02 -3.19 -0.10
N PHE A 9 -0.24 -2.63 1.09
CA PHE A 9 0.81 -2.16 2.00
C PHE A 9 1.80 -3.27 2.39
N ARG A 10 1.34 -4.53 2.38
CA ARG A 10 2.20 -5.69 2.64
C ARG A 10 3.33 -5.89 1.61
N ASN A 11 3.22 -5.25 0.45
CA ASN A 11 4.27 -5.26 -0.58
C ASN A 11 5.32 -4.15 -0.39
N ILE A 12 5.12 -3.25 0.57
CA ILE A 12 6.03 -2.15 0.88
C ILE A 12 6.88 -2.56 2.09
N CYS A 13 8.06 -3.13 1.85
CA CYS A 13 8.92 -3.61 2.93
C CYS A 13 9.47 -2.46 3.80
N ILE A 14 9.53 -2.67 5.11
CA ILE A 14 10.27 -1.80 6.02
C ILE A 14 11.76 -2.15 5.91
N HIS A 15 12.63 -1.14 5.97
CA HIS A 15 14.07 -1.34 6.01
C HIS A 15 14.48 -2.21 7.22
N SER A 16 15.35 -3.20 7.02
CA SER A 16 15.68 -4.21 8.05
C SER A 16 16.20 -3.61 9.35
N ASN A 17 16.92 -2.49 9.28
CA ASN A 17 17.42 -1.79 10.48
C ASN A 17 16.36 -0.90 11.14
N SER A 18 15.09 -1.05 10.78
CA SER A 18 13.97 -0.23 11.29
C SER A 18 12.75 -1.07 11.68
N VAL A 19 12.69 -2.35 11.32
CA VAL A 19 11.56 -3.26 11.66
C VAL A 19 11.33 -3.36 13.17
N TYR A 20 12.38 -3.21 13.99
CA TYR A 20 12.26 -3.26 15.45
C TYR A 20 11.38 -2.13 16.04
N LEU A 21 11.13 -1.06 15.27
CA LEU A 21 10.24 0.03 15.66
C LEU A 21 8.75 -0.34 15.49
N PHE A 22 8.47 -1.45 14.81
CA PHE A 22 7.13 -1.90 14.46
C PHE A 22 6.85 -3.29 15.06
N ALA A 23 7.01 -3.39 16.38
CA ALA A 23 6.76 -4.61 17.14
C ALA A 23 5.58 -4.43 18.10
N GLY A 24 4.86 -5.52 18.35
CA GLY A 24 3.82 -5.63 19.37
C GLY A 24 4.01 -6.92 20.18
N GLN A 25 3.56 -6.91 21.44
CA GLN A 25 3.59 -8.06 22.33
C GLN A 25 2.18 -8.55 22.60
N ILE A 26 1.98 -9.87 22.54
CA ILE A 26 0.79 -10.55 23.06
C ILE A 26 1.22 -11.12 24.40
N GLU A 27 0.87 -10.44 25.49
CA GLU A 27 1.36 -10.75 26.84
C GLU A 27 0.88 -12.12 27.32
N GLU A 28 -0.36 -12.50 26.98
CA GLU A 28 -0.99 -13.75 27.41
C GLU A 28 -0.23 -14.99 26.92
N ASP A 29 0.44 -14.89 25.77
CA ASP A 29 1.13 -15.99 25.11
C ASP A 29 2.66 -15.86 25.15
N ASP A 30 3.20 -14.79 25.74
CA ASP A 30 4.64 -14.46 25.71
C ASP A 30 5.22 -14.38 24.27
N ILE A 31 4.45 -13.79 23.34
CA ILE A 31 4.81 -13.69 21.92
C ILE A 31 5.13 -12.24 21.55
N ILE A 32 6.22 -12.04 20.81
CA ILE A 32 6.53 -10.78 20.11
C ILE A 32 6.27 -10.95 18.62
N VAL A 33 5.49 -10.04 18.05
CA VAL A 33 5.22 -9.93 16.61
C VAL A 33 5.95 -8.71 16.08
N ILE A 34 6.72 -8.88 14.99
CA ILE A 34 7.39 -7.78 14.29
C ILE A 34 6.80 -7.67 12.90
N GLU A 35 6.27 -6.50 12.56
CA GLU A 35 5.79 -6.20 11.22
C GLU A 35 6.98 -5.89 10.30
N LEU A 36 7.00 -6.53 9.13
CA LEU A 36 8.10 -6.45 8.16
C LEU A 36 7.76 -5.57 6.96
N SER A 37 6.51 -5.14 6.85
CA SER A 37 5.96 -4.34 5.76
C SER A 37 5.22 -3.11 6.29
N ALA A 38 4.79 -2.20 5.42
CA ALA A 38 4.10 -0.99 5.84
C ALA A 38 2.86 -1.37 6.71
N PRO A 39 2.85 -1.05 8.02
CA PRO A 39 1.83 -1.57 8.92
C PRO A 39 0.47 -0.95 8.65
N TYR A 40 -0.58 -1.75 8.72
CA TYR A 40 -1.94 -1.21 8.66
C TYR A 40 -2.20 -0.30 9.88
N GLY A 41 -2.77 0.89 9.64
CA GLY A 41 -3.05 1.87 10.70
C GLY A 41 -1.88 2.77 11.09
N TRP A 42 -0.65 2.54 10.59
CA TRP A 42 0.43 3.51 10.73
C TRP A 42 0.26 4.64 9.70
N THR A 43 0.26 5.90 10.15
CA THR A 43 0.08 7.06 9.28
C THR A 43 1.18 7.21 8.23
N GLY A 44 2.36 6.61 8.45
CA GLY A 44 3.42 6.58 7.45
C GLY A 44 3.15 5.63 6.29
N SER A 45 2.36 4.57 6.49
CA SER A 45 2.16 3.51 5.49
C SER A 45 1.56 4.02 4.19
N SER A 46 0.56 4.90 4.28
CA SER A 46 -0.04 5.53 3.10
C SER A 46 0.95 6.43 2.36
N GLY A 47 1.78 7.18 3.09
CA GLY A 47 2.82 8.03 2.50
C GLY A 47 3.88 7.24 1.73
N PHE A 48 4.27 6.06 2.23
CA PHE A 48 5.20 5.19 1.50
C PHE A 48 4.53 4.47 0.31
N TYR A 49 3.26 4.09 0.46
CA TYR A 49 2.50 3.46 -0.62
C TYR A 49 2.23 4.40 -1.79
N GLU A 50 2.11 5.71 -1.56
CA GLU A 50 1.87 6.72 -2.60
C GLU A 50 2.80 6.58 -3.82
N ILE A 51 4.06 6.17 -3.61
CA ILE A 51 5.02 5.95 -4.70
C ILE A 51 4.56 4.79 -5.60
N ALA A 52 4.15 3.67 -4.99
CA ALA A 52 3.65 2.50 -5.72
C ALA A 52 2.26 2.74 -6.31
N GLY A 53 1.35 3.32 -5.52
CA GLY A 53 0.00 3.70 -5.95
C GLY A 53 0.03 4.65 -7.15
N GLY A 54 0.91 5.65 -7.11
CA GLY A 54 1.12 6.61 -8.20
C GLY A 54 1.68 5.97 -9.46
N ALA A 55 2.63 5.05 -9.33
CA ALA A 55 3.13 4.28 -10.47
C ALA A 55 2.03 3.41 -11.10
N ILE A 56 1.20 2.75 -10.29
CA ILE A 56 0.05 1.95 -10.76
C ILE A 56 -0.95 2.85 -11.50
N ALA A 57 -1.33 3.99 -10.90
CA ALA A 57 -2.26 4.94 -11.50
C ALA A 57 -1.73 5.49 -12.83
N TYR A 58 -0.43 5.83 -12.90
CA TYR A 58 0.21 6.28 -14.13
C TYR A 58 0.15 5.21 -15.22
N VAL A 59 0.57 3.98 -14.92
CA VAL A 59 0.59 2.88 -15.89
C VAL A 59 -0.82 2.64 -16.44
N HIS A 60 -1.84 2.57 -15.59
CA HIS A 60 -3.20 2.39 -16.07
C HIS A 60 -3.73 3.61 -16.85
N GLY A 61 -3.34 4.83 -16.46
CA GLY A 61 -3.77 6.06 -17.13
C GLY A 61 -3.21 6.22 -18.54
N VAL A 62 -2.00 5.70 -18.80
CA VAL A 62 -1.38 5.73 -20.14
C VAL A 62 -1.70 4.50 -21.00
N ASN A 63 -2.31 3.47 -20.41
CA ASN A 63 -2.77 2.30 -21.15
C ASN A 63 -4.11 2.59 -21.83
N THR A 64 -4.21 2.24 -23.11
CA THR A 64 -5.40 2.45 -23.93
C THR A 64 -5.87 1.14 -24.55
N ASN A 65 -7.14 1.08 -24.96
CA ASN A 65 -7.66 -0.01 -25.77
C ASN A 65 -8.77 0.49 -26.70
N ALA A 66 -9.37 -0.40 -27.50
CA ALA A 66 -10.43 -0.03 -28.45
C ALA A 66 -11.69 0.58 -27.79
N VAL A 67 -11.91 0.31 -26.49
CA VAL A 67 -13.05 0.84 -25.71
C VAL A 67 -12.70 2.15 -25.03
N CYS A 68 -11.44 2.32 -24.60
CA CYS A 68 -10.91 3.47 -23.88
C CYS A 68 -9.68 4.02 -24.64
N PRO A 69 -9.88 4.69 -25.78
CA PRO A 69 -8.78 5.14 -26.64
C PRO A 69 -7.96 6.28 -26.03
N ASP A 70 -8.57 7.07 -25.15
CA ASP A 70 -7.92 8.18 -24.43
C ASP A 70 -7.30 7.75 -23.10
N GLY A 71 -7.32 6.45 -22.81
CA GLY A 71 -6.87 5.87 -21.56
C GLY A 71 -7.99 5.61 -20.57
N PHE A 72 -7.64 4.94 -19.48
CA PHE A 72 -8.56 4.70 -18.37
C PHE A 72 -8.50 5.85 -17.37
N PHE A 73 -9.65 6.23 -16.80
CA PHE A 73 -9.64 7.04 -15.58
C PHE A 73 -8.95 6.24 -14.49
N ASN A 74 -7.94 6.85 -13.85
CA ASN A 74 -7.22 6.23 -12.74
C ASN A 74 -6.89 7.29 -11.71
N TYR A 75 -7.49 7.15 -10.54
CA TYR A 75 -7.19 7.95 -9.37
C TYR A 75 -6.81 7.04 -8.22
N HIS A 76 -5.83 7.47 -7.43
CA HIS A 76 -5.47 6.78 -6.19
C HIS A 76 -5.40 7.79 -5.05
N TRP A 77 -5.71 7.33 -3.84
CA TRP A 77 -5.59 8.10 -2.61
C TRP A 77 -5.48 7.15 -1.42
N VAL A 78 -4.36 7.20 -0.69
CA VAL A 78 -4.09 6.29 0.44
C VAL A 78 -4.16 4.84 -0.07
N ASP A 79 -5.17 4.07 0.31
CA ASP A 79 -5.43 2.69 -0.09
C ASP A 79 -6.60 2.56 -1.09
N GLY A 80 -7.20 3.67 -1.51
CA GLY A 80 -8.28 3.69 -2.50
C GLY A 80 -7.76 3.81 -3.92
N HIS A 81 -8.31 3.01 -4.83
CA HIS A 81 -8.12 3.15 -6.29
C HIS A 81 -9.48 3.24 -7.00
N THR A 82 -9.61 4.10 -8.02
CA THR A 82 -10.81 4.23 -8.86
C THR A 82 -10.46 4.36 -10.32
#